data_AF-A0A2P6S1A6-F1
#
_entry.id   AF-A0A2P6S1A6-F1
#
_cell.length_a   1.000
_cell.length_b   1.000
_cell.length_c   1.000
_cell.angle_alpha   90.00
_cell.angle_beta   90.00
_cell.angle_gamma   90.00
#
_symmetry.space_group_name_H-M   'P 1'
#
loop_
_entity.id
_entity.type
_entity.pdbx_description
1 polymer ?
#
loop_
_entity_poly.entity_id
_entity_poly.type
_entity_poly.pdbx_seq_one_letter_code
_entity_poly.pdbx_strand_id
1 'polypeptide(L)'
;MEGLASFRSLPCFTCRPKRSISATRPNSLSLPSSTIVRAQQVAMGSESEPVKDELKIKEWEVGMFHNEVAAAQGIKIRRRPPTGPPKHYVGPFEFRLENEGNTPRNILEEIIWHKDTEVARWREKKPLHSLLKDLQKAPPVRDFVGALRAANERTGLPGLIAEVKKASPSRGVLREDFDPVEIAQAYESGGAACLSVLADEKYFQGSYENMAAIRNAGVQCPLLCKEFIVDAWQIYYARSKGADAILLIAAVLPDLDIGYMIKICKKLKMATLVEVHDEKEMDRVLGIEGVEFIGINNRNLETFEVDTSNTKKLLEGKRGEVIRERDIIVVGESGLFNPDDIAYVQKAGVKAILVGESIVKQSDPKKGIAQLFGRNISV
;
A
#
# COMPACT_ATOMS: atom_id res chain seq x y z
N MET A 1 22.95 47.94 -41.13
CA MET A 1 24.33 48.13 -41.60
C MET A 1 25.18 47.19 -40.76
N GLU A 2 25.41 45.98 -41.26
CA GLU A 2 26.63 45.57 -42.01
C GLU A 2 27.84 45.46 -41.07
N GLY A 3 28.66 44.40 -41.02
CA GLY A 3 28.85 43.18 -41.81
C GLY A 3 29.72 42.20 -41.01
N LEU A 4 29.59 40.87 -41.16
CA LEU A 4 30.20 39.98 -42.17
C LEU A 4 31.69 39.64 -41.95
N ALA A 5 31.94 38.35 -41.68
CA ALA A 5 33.06 37.47 -42.14
C ALA A 5 33.16 36.25 -41.17
N SER A 6 33.44 34.99 -41.53
CA SER A 6 33.88 34.33 -42.77
C SER A 6 34.03 32.81 -42.52
N PHE A 7 33.51 31.97 -43.45
CA PHE A 7 33.99 30.66 -43.99
C PHE A 7 34.36 29.47 -43.06
N ARG A 8 34.00 28.18 -43.28
CA ARG A 8 34.20 27.23 -44.42
C ARG A 8 33.28 25.97 -44.22
N SER A 9 32.43 25.51 -45.15
CA SER A 9 32.57 24.61 -46.32
C SER A 9 32.74 23.07 -46.10
N LEU A 10 31.61 22.32 -46.20
CA LEU A 10 31.26 21.05 -46.96
C LEU A 10 32.22 19.81 -46.97
N PRO A 11 31.80 18.55 -47.35
CA PRO A 11 30.54 18.09 -47.96
C PRO A 11 29.91 16.76 -47.44
N CYS A 12 28.72 16.49 -47.99
CA CYS A 12 27.95 15.24 -48.03
C CYS A 12 28.55 14.20 -49.02
N PHE A 13 28.22 12.90 -48.90
CA PHE A 13 27.67 12.02 -49.97
C PHE A 13 27.68 10.52 -49.59
N THR A 14 26.47 9.95 -49.51
CA THR A 14 25.96 8.67 -50.07
C THR A 14 26.90 7.48 -50.36
N CYS A 15 26.50 6.25 -49.97
CA CYS A 15 25.96 5.23 -50.90
C CYS A 15 25.71 3.85 -50.26
N ARG A 16 24.58 3.23 -50.66
CA ARG A 16 24.30 1.76 -50.63
C ARG A 16 25.11 1.05 -51.72
N PRO A 17 25.17 -0.30 -51.70
CA PRO A 17 24.40 -1.05 -52.72
C PRO A 17 23.74 -2.37 -52.24
N LYS A 18 22.93 -2.94 -53.15
CA LYS A 18 22.10 -4.16 -53.05
C LYS A 18 22.66 -5.30 -53.95
N ARG A 19 22.32 -6.56 -53.59
CA ARG A 19 22.06 -7.78 -54.43
C ARG A 19 23.29 -8.48 -55.09
N SER A 20 23.37 -9.81 -55.35
CA SER A 20 22.46 -10.98 -55.26
C SER A 20 23.17 -12.33 -55.57
N ILE A 21 22.64 -13.45 -55.03
CA ILE A 21 22.52 -14.85 -55.56
C ILE A 21 23.79 -15.69 -55.89
N SER A 22 23.95 -16.87 -55.25
CA SER A 22 23.79 -18.23 -55.86
C SER A 22 24.00 -19.37 -54.84
N ALA A 23 23.42 -20.53 -55.15
CA ALA A 23 23.14 -21.66 -54.27
C ALA A 23 24.24 -22.74 -54.20
N THR A 24 24.19 -23.58 -53.16
CA THR A 24 24.36 -25.06 -53.22
C THR A 24 23.95 -25.73 -51.88
N ARG A 25 23.08 -26.75 -51.94
CA ARG A 25 22.86 -27.83 -50.95
C ARG A 25 23.49 -29.13 -51.51
N PRO A 26 23.82 -30.15 -50.69
CA PRO A 26 22.91 -31.27 -50.30
C PRO A 26 23.03 -31.60 -48.79
N ASN A 27 22.30 -32.49 -48.08
CA ASN A 27 21.42 -33.65 -48.32
C ASN A 27 20.57 -33.83 -47.02
N SER A 28 19.24 -33.90 -47.08
CA SER A 28 18.37 -35.10 -47.19
C SER A 28 18.29 -35.97 -45.92
N LEU A 29 17.11 -36.03 -45.30
CA LEU A 29 16.41 -37.27 -44.96
C LEU A 29 14.89 -36.98 -44.91
N SER A 30 14.18 -37.85 -45.61
CA SER A 30 12.78 -37.82 -46.04
C SER A 30 11.84 -38.58 -45.09
N LEU A 31 10.53 -38.33 -45.19
CA LEU A 31 9.42 -39.31 -45.25
C LEU A 31 8.06 -38.56 -45.41
N PRO A 32 6.96 -39.18 -45.89
CA PRO A 32 6.37 -38.82 -47.18
C PRO A 32 4.91 -38.30 -47.14
N SER A 33 4.45 -38.03 -48.35
CA SER A 33 3.27 -37.29 -48.82
C SER A 33 1.89 -37.94 -48.61
N SER A 34 0.93 -37.07 -48.28
CA SER A 34 -0.46 -36.94 -48.78
C SER A 34 -1.32 -38.17 -49.11
N THR A 35 -2.53 -38.17 -48.54
CA THR A 35 -3.76 -38.57 -49.27
C THR A 35 -4.91 -37.62 -48.91
N ILE A 36 -5.48 -36.96 -49.92
CA ILE A 36 -6.73 -36.21 -49.86
C ILE A 36 -7.87 -37.22 -50.06
N VAL A 37 -8.83 -37.31 -49.12
CA VAL A 37 -10.13 -37.95 -49.35
C VAL A 37 -11.25 -37.15 -48.65
N ARG A 38 -12.03 -36.47 -49.49
CA ARG A 38 -13.50 -36.29 -49.50
C ARG A 38 -14.25 -35.91 -48.21
N ALA A 39 -14.89 -34.74 -48.28
CA ALA A 39 -15.99 -34.34 -47.41
C ALA A 39 -17.18 -35.31 -47.51
N GLN A 40 -17.71 -35.71 -46.36
CA GLN A 40 -19.08 -36.20 -46.21
C GLN A 40 -19.77 -35.38 -45.13
N GLN A 41 -20.85 -34.75 -45.56
CA GLN A 41 -21.86 -34.09 -44.76
C GLN A 41 -22.73 -35.17 -44.14
N VAL A 42 -22.85 -35.22 -42.81
CA VAL A 42 -23.89 -35.99 -42.13
C VAL A 42 -24.67 -35.05 -41.23
N ALA A 43 -25.98 -35.12 -41.41
CA ALA A 43 -26.98 -34.23 -40.89
C ALA A 43 -27.23 -34.40 -39.38
N MET A 44 -27.86 -33.36 -38.85
CA MET A 44 -28.40 -33.13 -37.52
C MET A 44 -28.91 -34.34 -36.72
N GLY A 45 -28.66 -34.31 -35.42
CA GLY A 45 -29.39 -35.09 -34.43
C GLY A 45 -28.98 -34.81 -32.97
N SER A 46 -29.88 -34.15 -32.25
CA SER A 46 -30.00 -34.00 -30.79
C SER A 46 -28.92 -33.24 -30.00
N GLU A 47 -29.38 -32.09 -29.48
CA GLU A 47 -28.82 -31.28 -28.41
C GLU A 47 -28.43 -32.12 -27.18
N SER A 48 -27.21 -31.92 -26.67
CA SER A 48 -26.98 -31.85 -25.22
C SER A 48 -25.84 -30.88 -24.94
N GLU A 49 -26.13 -29.97 -24.02
CA GLU A 49 -25.38 -28.80 -23.56
C GLU A 49 -23.88 -29.02 -23.31
N PRO A 50 -23.03 -27.98 -23.47
CA PRO A 50 -21.64 -28.07 -23.05
C PRO A 50 -21.56 -28.05 -21.52
N VAL A 51 -20.80 -28.99 -20.96
CA VAL A 51 -20.33 -29.00 -19.56
C VAL A 51 -19.66 -27.66 -19.25
N LYS A 52 -20.43 -26.77 -18.60
CA LYS A 52 -20.04 -25.44 -18.12
C LYS A 52 -20.54 -25.26 -16.69
N ASP A 53 -20.30 -26.26 -15.85
CA ASP A 53 -20.65 -26.19 -14.43
C ASP A 53 -19.53 -26.83 -13.62
N GLU A 54 -18.41 -26.12 -13.53
CA GLU A 54 -17.41 -26.29 -12.47
C GLU A 54 -16.64 -24.97 -12.38
N LEU A 55 -16.59 -24.39 -11.17
CA LEU A 55 -16.16 -23.01 -10.81
C LEU A 55 -17.28 -21.94 -10.70
N LYS A 56 -18.42 -22.31 -10.12
CA LYS A 56 -19.20 -21.35 -9.29
C LYS A 56 -18.93 -21.65 -7.81
N ILE A 57 -17.69 -21.42 -7.36
CA ILE A 57 -17.42 -21.34 -5.92
C ILE A 57 -18.19 -20.11 -5.43
N LYS A 58 -19.08 -20.27 -4.46
CA LYS A 58 -19.83 -19.12 -3.92
C LYS A 58 -18.84 -18.19 -3.23
N GLU A 59 -18.96 -16.87 -3.40
CA GLU A 59 -18.08 -15.89 -2.75
C GLU A 59 -17.94 -16.10 -1.22
N TRP A 60 -19.00 -16.65 -0.61
CA TRP A 60 -19.01 -17.09 0.78
C TRP A 60 -18.00 -18.21 1.09
N GLU A 61 -17.91 -19.24 0.24
CA GLU A 61 -16.99 -20.37 0.41
C GLU A 61 -15.53 -19.92 0.27
N VAL A 62 -15.24 -19.01 -0.67
CA VAL A 62 -13.92 -18.37 -0.78
C VAL A 62 -13.59 -17.57 0.48
N GLY A 63 -14.57 -16.84 1.02
CA GLY A 63 -14.42 -16.07 2.26
C GLY A 63 -14.15 -16.95 3.49
N MET A 64 -14.78 -18.12 3.59
CA MET A 64 -14.52 -19.08 4.66
C MET A 64 -13.09 -19.60 4.61
N PHE A 65 -12.60 -20.02 3.44
CA PHE A 65 -11.23 -20.50 3.28
C PHE A 65 -10.20 -19.42 3.63
N HIS A 66 -10.48 -18.16 3.27
CA HIS A 66 -9.63 -17.02 3.63
C HIS A 66 -9.53 -16.81 5.15
N ASN A 67 -10.64 -16.95 5.87
CA ASN A 67 -10.66 -16.85 7.34
C ASN A 67 -9.92 -18.01 8.01
N GLU A 68 -9.98 -19.22 7.45
CA GLU A 68 -9.24 -20.38 7.98
C GLU A 68 -7.72 -20.21 7.82
N VAL A 69 -7.27 -19.73 6.66
CA VAL A 69 -5.85 -19.40 6.43
C VAL A 69 -5.38 -18.30 7.39
N ALA A 70 -6.19 -17.25 7.56
CA ALA A 70 -5.89 -16.18 8.50
C ALA A 70 -5.76 -16.69 9.94
N ALA A 71 -6.71 -17.54 10.38
CA ALA A 71 -6.70 -18.13 11.71
C ALA A 71 -5.47 -19.04 11.93
N ALA A 72 -5.08 -19.84 10.94
CA ALA A 72 -3.87 -20.67 10.99
C ALA A 72 -2.58 -19.84 11.12
N GLN A 73 -2.59 -18.62 10.60
CA GLN A 73 -1.51 -17.63 10.76
C GLN A 73 -1.61 -16.83 12.06
N GLY A 74 -2.57 -17.13 12.93
CA GLY A 74 -2.77 -16.42 14.19
C GLY A 74 -3.38 -15.02 14.04
N ILE A 75 -3.90 -14.67 12.86
CA ILE A 75 -4.61 -13.42 12.62
C ILE A 75 -5.93 -13.48 13.38
N LYS A 76 -6.07 -12.58 14.36
CA LYS A 76 -7.30 -12.51 15.15
C LYS A 76 -8.37 -11.69 14.46
N ILE A 77 -8.03 -10.66 13.71
CA ILE A 77 -9.02 -9.73 13.13
C ILE A 77 -9.79 -10.41 12.01
N ARG A 78 -11.10 -10.54 12.20
CA ARG A 78 -11.98 -11.11 11.19
C ARG A 78 -12.33 -10.03 10.18
N ARG A 79 -12.24 -10.32 8.89
CA ARG A 79 -12.60 -9.35 7.85
C ARG A 79 -14.11 -9.26 7.60
N ARG A 80 -14.84 -10.30 7.97
CA ARG A 80 -16.29 -10.43 7.79
C ARG A 80 -16.94 -11.13 8.99
N PRO A 81 -18.26 -10.96 9.18
CA PRO A 81 -19.01 -11.69 10.19
C PRO A 81 -18.98 -13.22 9.92
N PRO A 82 -18.68 -14.09 10.91
CA PRO A 82 -18.51 -15.53 10.69
C PRO A 82 -19.74 -16.26 10.17
N THR A 83 -20.94 -15.80 10.55
CA THR A 83 -22.21 -16.42 10.14
C THR A 83 -22.88 -15.66 8.99
N GLY A 84 -22.15 -14.72 8.37
CA GLY A 84 -22.65 -13.89 7.29
C GLY A 84 -23.51 -12.72 7.78
N PRO A 85 -23.98 -11.85 6.86
CA PRO A 85 -24.92 -10.80 7.24
C PRO A 85 -26.16 -11.46 7.85
N PRO A 86 -26.70 -10.94 8.97
CA PRO A 86 -27.79 -11.59 9.65
C PRO A 86 -29.04 -11.53 8.78
N LYS A 87 -29.34 -12.64 8.08
CA LYS A 87 -30.57 -12.84 7.31
C LYS A 87 -30.99 -14.28 7.47
N HIS A 88 -31.83 -14.55 8.46
CA HIS A 88 -32.66 -15.75 8.46
C HIS A 88 -34.09 -15.33 8.13
N TYR A 89 -34.51 -15.64 6.92
CA TYR A 89 -35.89 -15.45 6.49
C TYR A 89 -36.74 -16.59 7.05
N VAL A 90 -37.70 -16.28 7.93
CA VAL A 90 -38.63 -17.27 8.48
C VAL A 90 -40.06 -16.78 8.26
N GLY A 91 -40.58 -17.01 7.05
CA GLY A 91 -41.92 -16.56 6.66
C GLY A 91 -42.00 -15.03 6.48
N PRO A 92 -43.15 -14.38 6.77
CA PRO A 92 -43.34 -12.95 6.54
C PRO A 92 -42.55 -12.04 7.51
N PHE A 93 -41.70 -12.61 8.37
CA PHE A 93 -40.95 -11.89 9.38
C PHE A 93 -39.44 -11.98 9.11
N GLU A 94 -38.78 -10.83 9.15
CA GLU A 94 -37.32 -10.74 9.13
C GLU A 94 -36.85 -10.72 10.59
N PHE A 95 -36.34 -11.86 11.10
CA PHE A 95 -35.75 -11.93 12.43
C PHE A 95 -34.23 -11.83 12.34
N ARG A 96 -33.67 -10.86 13.07
CA ARG A 96 -32.23 -10.71 13.27
C ARG A 96 -31.86 -11.44 14.56
N LEU A 97 -31.33 -12.66 14.46
CA LEU A 97 -30.67 -13.30 15.60
C LEU A 97 -29.35 -12.56 15.83
N GLU A 98 -29.30 -11.73 16.87
CA GLU A 98 -28.04 -11.19 17.39
C GLU A 98 -27.25 -12.32 18.03
N ASN A 99 -26.50 -13.07 17.23
CA ASN A 99 -25.46 -13.94 17.77
C ASN A 99 -24.28 -13.06 18.19
N GLU A 100 -23.83 -13.17 19.45
CA GLU A 100 -22.61 -12.49 19.96
C GLU A 100 -21.38 -12.77 19.08
N GLY A 101 -21.35 -13.92 18.40
CA GLY A 101 -20.30 -14.26 17.44
C GLY A 101 -20.28 -13.40 16.17
N ASN A 102 -21.34 -12.64 15.88
CA ASN A 102 -21.52 -11.87 14.65
C ASN A 102 -21.43 -10.35 14.85
N THR A 103 -20.87 -9.90 15.97
CA THR A 103 -20.50 -8.50 16.23
C THR A 103 -18.98 -8.33 16.21
N PRO A 104 -18.46 -7.15 15.82
CA PRO A 104 -17.03 -6.87 15.92
C PRO A 104 -16.55 -6.93 17.37
N ARG A 105 -15.41 -7.57 17.63
CA ARG A 105 -14.85 -7.71 18.98
C ARG A 105 -14.03 -6.51 19.45
N ASN A 106 -13.48 -5.75 18.51
CA ASN A 106 -12.70 -4.55 18.77
C ASN A 106 -12.92 -3.54 17.64
N ILE A 107 -12.43 -2.31 17.86
CA ILE A 107 -12.60 -1.21 16.90
C ILE A 107 -11.97 -1.52 15.54
N LEU A 108 -10.82 -2.20 15.51
CA LEU A 108 -10.14 -2.52 14.26
C LEU A 108 -11.02 -3.48 13.44
N GLU A 109 -11.58 -4.50 14.07
CA GLU A 109 -12.49 -5.44 13.42
C GLU A 109 -13.73 -4.72 12.86
N GLU A 110 -14.30 -3.74 13.60
CA GLU A 110 -15.41 -2.92 13.13
C GLU A 110 -15.03 -2.11 11.88
N ILE A 111 -13.87 -1.45 11.93
CA ILE A 111 -13.33 -0.66 10.82
C ILE A 111 -13.16 -1.55 9.59
N ILE A 112 -12.56 -2.74 9.74
CA ILE A 112 -12.31 -3.66 8.63
C ILE A 112 -13.63 -4.16 8.02
N TRP A 113 -14.64 -4.49 8.84
CA TRP A 113 -15.95 -4.92 8.32
C TRP A 113 -16.61 -3.80 7.52
N HIS A 114 -16.57 -2.57 8.03
CA HIS A 114 -17.07 -1.42 7.31
C HIS A 114 -16.32 -1.24 5.99
N LYS A 115 -14.99 -1.28 6.03
CA LYS A 115 -14.12 -1.09 4.86
C LYS A 115 -14.37 -2.11 3.77
N ASP A 116 -14.59 -3.39 4.12
CA ASP A 116 -14.89 -4.43 3.14
C ASP A 116 -16.19 -4.09 2.35
N THR A 117 -17.23 -3.64 3.06
CA THR A 117 -18.50 -3.22 2.42
C THR A 117 -18.37 -1.93 1.61
N GLU A 118 -17.57 -0.99 2.10
CA GLU A 118 -17.33 0.30 1.46
C GLU A 118 -16.55 0.13 0.15
N VAL A 119 -15.47 -0.65 0.18
CA VAL A 119 -14.63 -0.92 -0.98
C VAL A 119 -15.39 -1.72 -2.03
N ALA A 120 -16.26 -2.65 -1.64
CA ALA A 120 -17.14 -3.35 -2.59
C ALA A 120 -18.03 -2.37 -3.37
N ARG A 121 -18.64 -1.39 -2.68
CA ARG A 121 -19.46 -0.35 -3.32
C ARG A 121 -18.63 0.58 -4.21
N TRP A 122 -17.43 0.94 -3.79
CA TRP A 122 -16.53 1.76 -4.61
C TRP A 122 -16.08 1.03 -5.88
N ARG A 123 -15.75 -0.26 -5.77
CA ARG A 123 -15.40 -1.13 -6.90
C ARG A 123 -16.54 -1.25 -7.91
N GLU A 124 -17.78 -1.37 -7.44
CA GLU A 124 -18.97 -1.41 -8.30
C GLU A 124 -19.17 -0.08 -9.03
N LYS A 125 -19.07 1.05 -8.32
CA LYS A 125 -19.19 2.39 -8.90
C LYS A 125 -18.05 2.73 -9.86
N LYS A 126 -16.83 2.27 -9.57
CA LYS A 126 -15.62 2.56 -10.34
C LYS A 126 -14.77 1.29 -10.51
N PRO A 127 -15.13 0.42 -11.46
CA PRO A 127 -14.41 -0.82 -11.70
C PRO A 127 -12.96 -0.58 -12.14
N LEU A 128 -12.09 -1.58 -11.92
CA LEU A 128 -10.65 -1.45 -12.15
C LEU A 128 -10.29 -0.92 -13.55
N HIS A 129 -10.99 -1.37 -14.60
CA HIS A 129 -10.73 -0.93 -15.98
C HIS A 129 -10.95 0.59 -16.17
N SER A 130 -11.87 1.19 -15.41
CA SER A 130 -12.10 2.64 -15.44
C SER A 130 -10.97 3.39 -14.74
N LEU A 131 -10.44 2.82 -13.66
CA LEU A 131 -9.36 3.38 -12.85
C LEU A 131 -8.01 3.40 -13.57
N LEU A 132 -7.79 2.45 -14.49
CA LEU A 132 -6.60 2.43 -15.35
C LEU A 132 -6.40 3.73 -16.14
N LYS A 133 -7.49 4.41 -16.54
CA LYS A 133 -7.41 5.70 -17.24
C LYS A 133 -6.88 6.81 -16.34
N ASP A 134 -7.26 6.80 -15.06
CA ASP A 134 -6.78 7.79 -14.09
C ASP A 134 -5.33 7.52 -13.69
N LEU A 135 -4.95 6.24 -13.62
CA LEU A 135 -3.57 5.84 -13.37
C LEU A 135 -2.59 6.32 -14.46
N GLN A 136 -3.03 6.37 -15.72
CA GLN A 136 -2.22 6.94 -16.81
C GLN A 136 -1.94 8.44 -16.61
N LYS A 137 -2.81 9.14 -15.90
CA LYS A 137 -2.67 10.56 -15.57
C LYS A 137 -1.99 10.78 -14.21
N ALA A 138 -1.74 9.71 -13.45
CA ALA A 138 -1.12 9.83 -12.15
C ALA A 138 0.30 10.41 -12.30
N PRO A 139 0.72 11.32 -11.40
CA PRO A 139 2.07 11.86 -11.44
C PRO A 139 3.10 10.73 -11.22
N PRO A 140 4.37 10.92 -11.60
CA PRO A 140 5.43 9.98 -11.29
C PRO A 140 5.49 9.66 -9.79
N VAL A 141 5.84 8.42 -9.47
CA VAL A 141 6.03 7.99 -8.08
C VAL A 141 7.33 8.57 -7.55
N ARG A 142 7.28 9.11 -6.34
CA ARG A 142 8.45 9.61 -5.62
C ARG A 142 9.03 8.52 -4.73
N ASP A 143 10.36 8.50 -4.57
CA ASP A 143 11.03 7.48 -3.77
C ASP A 143 10.82 7.71 -2.27
N PHE A 144 9.81 7.05 -1.70
CA PHE A 144 9.43 7.18 -0.30
C PHE A 144 10.51 6.68 0.65
N VAL A 145 11.11 5.52 0.36
CA VAL A 145 12.13 4.91 1.22
C VAL A 145 13.46 5.66 1.08
N GLY A 146 13.82 6.06 -0.15
CA GLY A 146 15.00 6.89 -0.41
C GLY A 146 14.95 8.24 0.31
N ALA A 147 13.78 8.90 0.36
CA ALA A 147 13.62 10.15 1.11
C ALA A 147 13.88 9.99 2.61
N LEU A 148 13.44 8.88 3.22
CA LEU A 148 13.71 8.57 4.62
C LEU A 148 15.20 8.31 4.87
N ARG A 149 15.86 7.54 3.99
CA ARG A 149 17.30 7.28 4.07
C ARG A 149 18.11 8.57 3.96
N ALA A 150 17.80 9.40 2.97
CA ALA A 150 18.49 10.68 2.76
C ALA A 150 18.32 11.62 3.97
N ALA A 151 17.13 11.68 4.58
CA ALA A 151 16.91 12.45 5.80
C ALA A 151 17.70 11.91 6.99
N ASN A 152 17.76 10.59 7.14
CA ASN A 152 18.53 9.93 8.19
C ASN A 152 20.04 10.18 8.05
N GLU A 153 20.58 10.04 6.84
CA GLU A 153 22.00 10.28 6.55
C GLU A 153 22.38 11.75 6.76
N ARG A 154 21.53 12.69 6.32
CA ARG A 154 21.77 14.14 6.46
C ARG A 154 21.80 14.60 7.91
N THR A 155 20.90 14.08 8.75
CA THR A 155 20.69 14.59 10.11
C THR A 155 21.32 13.70 11.18
N GLY A 156 21.57 12.43 10.90
CA GLY A 156 21.90 11.42 11.91
C GLY A 156 20.74 11.09 12.85
N LEU A 157 19.49 11.45 12.50
CA LEU A 157 18.26 11.18 13.26
C LEU A 157 17.29 10.36 12.42
N PRO A 158 16.32 9.64 13.00
CA PRO A 158 15.28 8.96 12.23
C PRO A 158 14.53 9.92 11.30
N GLY A 159 14.32 9.52 10.04
CA GLY A 159 13.53 10.30 9.08
C GLY A 159 12.07 10.45 9.53
N LEU A 160 11.52 11.66 9.48
CA LEU A 160 10.14 11.92 9.90
C LEU A 160 9.12 11.65 8.78
N ILE A 161 8.17 10.77 9.06
CA ILE A 161 6.89 10.67 8.35
C ILE A 161 5.86 11.46 9.16
N ALA A 162 5.54 12.68 8.73
CA ALA A 162 4.59 13.54 9.44
C ALA A 162 3.16 13.20 9.00
N GLU A 163 2.28 12.94 9.97
CA GLU A 163 0.93 12.48 9.69
C GLU A 163 -0.08 13.64 9.64
N VAL A 164 -0.72 13.81 8.48
CA VAL A 164 -1.83 14.73 8.23
C VAL A 164 -3.13 14.05 8.64
N LYS A 165 -3.64 14.41 9.83
CA LYS A 165 -4.79 13.75 10.47
C LYS A 165 -5.75 14.76 11.09
N LYS A 166 -7.04 14.64 10.78
CA LYS A 166 -8.12 15.48 11.32
C LYS A 166 -8.67 14.95 12.64
N ALA A 167 -9.01 13.66 12.67
CA ALA A 167 -9.60 13.01 13.84
C ALA A 167 -9.03 11.60 14.05
N SER A 168 -9.28 11.01 15.22
CA SER A 168 -9.08 9.58 15.46
C SER A 168 -10.16 9.01 16.38
N PRO A 169 -10.48 7.70 16.30
CA PRO A 169 -11.46 7.07 17.19
C PRO A 169 -11.16 7.26 18.68
N SER A 170 -9.87 7.28 19.04
CA SER A 170 -9.39 7.39 20.41
C SER A 170 -9.38 8.81 20.99
N ARG A 171 -9.37 9.85 20.14
CA ARG A 171 -9.18 11.25 20.58
C ARG A 171 -10.24 12.22 20.05
N GLY A 172 -11.15 11.76 19.19
CA GLY A 172 -12.10 12.63 18.50
C GLY A 172 -11.40 13.55 17.50
N VAL A 173 -11.93 14.76 17.32
CA VAL A 173 -11.33 15.78 16.45
C VAL A 173 -10.07 16.34 17.10
N LEU A 174 -8.95 16.24 16.41
CA LEU A 174 -7.65 16.75 16.87
C LEU A 174 -7.41 18.18 16.44
N ARG A 175 -8.00 18.59 15.31
CA ARG A 175 -7.88 19.92 14.73
C ARG A 175 -9.18 20.29 14.01
N GLU A 176 -9.89 21.27 14.56
CA GLU A 176 -11.16 21.76 14.00
C GLU A 176 -10.93 22.47 12.66
N ASP A 177 -9.96 23.38 12.62
CA ASP A 177 -9.53 24.08 11.41
C ASP A 177 -8.49 23.25 10.64
N PHE A 178 -9.00 22.41 9.74
CA PHE A 178 -8.23 21.41 9.02
C PHE A 178 -8.11 21.76 7.53
N ASP A 179 -7.02 22.44 7.17
CA ASP A 179 -6.54 22.52 5.79
C ASP A 179 -5.40 21.51 5.57
N PRO A 180 -5.63 20.41 4.83
CA PRO A 180 -4.60 19.39 4.62
C PRO A 180 -3.40 19.91 3.81
N VAL A 181 -3.59 20.89 2.93
CA VAL A 181 -2.52 21.47 2.10
C VAL A 181 -1.62 22.36 2.94
N GLU A 182 -2.19 23.26 3.73
CA GLU A 182 -1.41 24.14 4.62
C GLU A 182 -0.61 23.32 5.63
N ILE A 183 -1.24 22.30 6.23
CA ILE A 183 -0.57 21.40 7.17
C ILE A 183 0.59 20.66 6.48
N ALA A 184 0.37 20.12 5.29
CA ALA A 184 1.41 19.41 4.53
C ALA A 184 2.60 20.31 4.17
N GLN A 185 2.34 21.54 3.71
CA GLN A 185 3.38 22.54 3.42
C GLN A 185 4.15 22.93 4.69
N ALA A 186 3.46 23.06 5.83
CA ALA A 186 4.09 23.34 7.10
C ALA A 186 5.00 22.18 7.56
N TYR A 187 4.58 20.93 7.38
CA TYR A 187 5.40 19.75 7.67
C TYR A 187 6.63 19.64 6.76
N GLU A 188 6.45 19.81 5.45
CA GLU A 188 7.55 19.80 4.48
C GLU A 188 8.61 20.85 4.85
N SER A 189 8.19 22.09 5.05
CA SER A 189 9.09 23.17 5.43
C SER A 189 9.62 23.07 6.88
N GLY A 190 9.03 22.20 7.70
CA GLY A 190 9.55 21.81 9.01
C GLY A 190 10.60 20.70 8.96
N GLY A 191 10.87 20.11 7.78
CA GLY A 191 11.85 19.05 7.59
C GLY A 191 11.29 17.63 7.62
N ALA A 192 9.97 17.46 7.48
CA ALA A 192 9.39 16.13 7.26
C ALA A 192 9.97 15.52 5.98
N ALA A 193 10.43 14.26 6.06
CA ALA A 193 10.98 13.55 4.91
C ALA A 193 9.85 13.03 4.01
N CYS A 194 8.79 12.51 4.62
CA CYS A 194 7.59 12.03 3.97
C CYS A 194 6.34 12.49 4.73
N LEU A 195 5.17 12.36 4.09
CA LEU A 195 3.89 12.60 4.72
C LEU A 195 3.05 11.32 4.76
N SER A 196 2.34 11.11 5.85
CA SER A 196 1.27 10.11 5.98
C SER A 196 -0.07 10.83 5.91
N VAL A 197 -0.95 10.47 4.98
CA VAL A 197 -2.26 11.11 4.82
C VAL A 197 -3.35 10.10 5.09
N LEU A 198 -4.21 10.40 6.07
CA LEU A 198 -5.36 9.55 6.40
C LEU A 198 -6.40 9.66 5.27
N ALA A 199 -6.76 8.51 4.71
CA ALA A 199 -7.78 8.42 3.65
C ALA A 199 -9.16 7.94 4.17
N ASP A 200 -9.22 7.35 5.36
CA ASP A 200 -10.47 6.82 5.92
C ASP A 200 -11.42 7.93 6.36
N GLU A 201 -12.59 8.00 5.72
CA GLU A 201 -13.59 9.03 5.97
C GLU A 201 -14.32 8.84 7.31
N LYS A 202 -14.77 7.61 7.60
CA LYS A 202 -15.70 7.36 8.71
C LYS A 202 -15.05 7.53 10.09
N TYR A 203 -13.86 6.99 10.29
CA TYR A 203 -13.21 6.89 11.60
C TYR A 203 -12.15 7.97 11.82
N PHE A 204 -11.54 8.47 10.74
CA PHE A 204 -10.46 9.47 10.82
C PHE A 204 -10.83 10.82 10.21
N GLN A 205 -12.01 10.94 9.56
CA GLN A 205 -12.39 12.11 8.76
C GLN A 205 -11.31 12.51 7.74
N GLY A 206 -10.61 11.49 7.23
CA GLY A 206 -9.66 11.57 6.14
C GLY A 206 -10.37 11.55 4.79
N SER A 207 -9.58 11.58 3.72
CA SER A 207 -10.11 11.45 2.36
C SER A 207 -8.96 11.30 1.36
N TYR A 208 -9.18 10.52 0.30
CA TYR A 208 -8.27 10.42 -0.84
C TYR A 208 -8.11 11.77 -1.58
N GLU A 209 -9.12 12.63 -1.53
CA GLU A 209 -9.12 13.96 -2.11
C GLU A 209 -8.15 14.88 -1.36
N ASN A 210 -8.00 14.74 -0.03
CA ASN A 210 -6.98 15.47 0.73
C ASN A 210 -5.57 15.15 0.22
N MET A 211 -5.29 13.86 -0.03
CA MET A 211 -4.01 13.42 -0.60
C MET A 211 -3.78 13.98 -2.01
N ALA A 212 -4.81 13.95 -2.87
CA ALA A 212 -4.73 14.53 -4.20
C ALA A 212 -4.52 16.05 -4.15
N ALA A 213 -5.17 16.76 -3.24
CA ALA A 213 -5.01 18.20 -3.03
C ALA A 213 -3.57 18.53 -2.60
N ILE A 214 -3.02 17.81 -1.62
CA ILE A 214 -1.62 17.96 -1.18
C ILE A 214 -0.65 17.76 -2.35
N ARG A 215 -0.85 16.70 -3.15
CA ARG A 215 -0.02 16.43 -4.33
C ARG A 215 -0.10 17.55 -5.37
N ASN A 216 -1.30 18.06 -5.63
CA ASN A 216 -1.54 19.11 -6.62
C ASN A 216 -1.04 20.50 -6.17
N ALA A 217 -0.97 20.73 -4.87
CA ALA A 217 -0.44 21.97 -4.29
C ALA A 217 1.09 22.10 -4.40
N GLY A 218 1.77 21.10 -4.96
CA GLY A 218 3.21 21.17 -5.22
C GLY A 218 4.09 20.75 -4.05
N VAL A 219 3.53 20.16 -2.99
CA VAL A 219 4.31 19.51 -1.93
C VAL A 219 5.18 18.42 -2.56
N GLN A 220 6.48 18.41 -2.27
CA GLN A 220 7.49 17.50 -2.81
C GLN A 220 7.70 16.24 -1.97
N CYS A 221 7.38 16.27 -0.68
CA CYS A 221 7.40 15.07 0.16
C CYS A 221 6.64 13.89 -0.51
N PRO A 222 7.19 12.67 -0.49
CA PRO A 222 6.45 11.47 -0.85
C PRO A 222 5.25 11.24 0.08
N LEU A 223 4.15 10.70 -0.47
CA LEU A 223 2.88 10.53 0.25
C LEU A 223 2.59 9.06 0.55
N LEU A 224 2.37 8.72 1.82
CA LEU A 224 1.83 7.44 2.27
C LEU A 224 0.31 7.56 2.36
N CYS A 225 -0.40 6.69 1.65
CA CYS A 225 -1.83 6.49 1.86
C CYS A 225 -2.04 5.65 3.12
N LYS A 226 -2.34 6.31 4.25
CA LYS A 226 -2.66 5.64 5.52
C LYS A 226 -4.15 5.30 5.52
N GLU A 227 -4.43 4.05 5.19
CA GLU A 227 -5.77 3.49 5.03
C GLU A 227 -5.75 2.00 5.40
N PHE A 228 -6.92 1.46 5.76
CA PHE A 228 -7.13 0.04 5.94
C PHE A 228 -7.28 -0.64 4.58
N ILE A 229 -6.15 -1.07 3.99
CA ILE A 229 -6.16 -1.75 2.70
C ILE A 229 -6.54 -3.22 2.90
N VAL A 230 -7.67 -3.59 2.32
CA VAL A 230 -8.24 -4.96 2.32
C VAL A 230 -8.39 -5.50 0.90
N ASP A 231 -8.30 -4.65 -0.12
CA ASP A 231 -8.45 -5.02 -1.53
C ASP A 231 -7.41 -4.33 -2.42
N ALA A 232 -6.92 -5.05 -3.43
CA ALA A 232 -5.97 -4.53 -4.41
C ALA A 232 -6.49 -3.29 -5.17
N TRP A 233 -7.80 -3.15 -5.35
CA TRP A 233 -8.41 -1.96 -5.95
C TRP A 233 -8.02 -0.68 -5.21
N GLN A 234 -7.92 -0.72 -3.88
CA GLN A 234 -7.53 0.46 -3.08
C GLN A 234 -6.11 0.91 -3.41
N ILE A 235 -5.20 -0.02 -3.73
CA ILE A 235 -3.81 0.31 -4.11
C ILE A 235 -3.79 1.11 -5.41
N TYR A 236 -4.54 0.68 -6.41
CA TYR A 236 -4.70 1.41 -7.66
C TYR A 236 -5.39 2.76 -7.43
N TYR A 237 -6.37 2.82 -6.53
CA TYR A 237 -7.10 4.05 -6.24
C TYR A 237 -6.18 5.07 -5.55
N ALA A 238 -5.44 4.64 -4.54
CA ALA A 238 -4.41 5.43 -3.86
C ALA A 238 -3.38 5.99 -4.85
N ARG A 239 -2.86 5.14 -5.76
CA ARG A 239 -1.90 5.61 -6.79
C ARG A 239 -2.51 6.62 -7.75
N SER A 240 -3.78 6.44 -8.15
CA SER A 240 -4.49 7.42 -8.99
C SER A 240 -4.65 8.79 -8.30
N LYS A 241 -4.58 8.81 -6.96
CA LYS A 241 -4.67 9.98 -6.10
C LYS A 241 -3.30 10.52 -5.66
N GLY A 242 -2.21 9.93 -6.18
CA GLY A 242 -0.85 10.41 -5.96
C GLY A 242 -0.07 9.71 -4.84
N ALA A 243 -0.57 8.62 -4.24
CA ALA A 243 0.14 7.90 -3.19
C ALA A 243 1.44 7.27 -3.70
N ASP A 244 2.57 7.52 -3.03
CA ASP A 244 3.87 6.93 -3.33
C ASP A 244 4.19 5.70 -2.46
N ALA A 245 3.48 5.57 -1.34
CA ALA A 245 3.50 4.40 -0.49
C ALA A 245 2.09 4.06 -0.01
N ILE A 246 1.89 2.80 0.39
CA ILE A 246 0.65 2.32 1.00
C ILE A 246 0.94 1.55 2.28
N LEU A 247 -0.06 1.49 3.17
CA LEU A 247 -0.02 0.74 4.43
C LEU A 247 -0.66 -0.64 4.25
N LEU A 248 0.03 -1.70 4.68
CA LEU A 248 -0.53 -3.05 4.85
C LEU A 248 -0.44 -3.44 6.32
N ILE A 249 -1.49 -4.01 6.89
CA ILE A 249 -1.53 -4.33 8.33
C ILE A 249 -1.48 -5.84 8.50
N ALA A 250 -0.41 -6.37 9.11
CA ALA A 250 -0.20 -7.80 9.31
C ALA A 250 -1.24 -8.46 10.23
N ALA A 251 -1.83 -7.66 11.14
CA ALA A 251 -2.94 -8.04 11.99
C ALA A 251 -4.26 -8.27 11.24
N VAL A 252 -4.34 -7.88 9.95
CA VAL A 252 -5.56 -7.95 9.12
C VAL A 252 -5.36 -8.83 7.89
N LEU A 253 -4.18 -8.78 7.27
CA LEU A 253 -3.92 -9.42 5.98
C LEU A 253 -3.17 -10.74 6.14
N PRO A 254 -3.63 -11.82 5.49
CA PRO A 254 -2.85 -13.04 5.34
C PRO A 254 -1.57 -12.83 4.53
N ASP A 255 -0.59 -13.72 4.74
CA ASP A 255 0.73 -13.60 4.10
C ASP A 255 0.65 -13.60 2.56
N LEU A 256 -0.30 -14.36 2.00
CA LEU A 256 -0.55 -14.41 0.56
C LEU A 256 -1.03 -13.06 0.02
N ASP A 257 -1.91 -12.38 0.76
CA ASP A 257 -2.43 -11.06 0.39
C ASP A 257 -1.32 -10.02 0.47
N ILE A 258 -0.54 -10.01 1.56
CA ILE A 258 0.61 -9.10 1.71
C ILE A 258 1.60 -9.29 0.56
N GLY A 259 1.99 -10.54 0.28
CA GLY A 259 2.91 -10.84 -0.82
C GLY A 259 2.36 -10.45 -2.20
N TYR A 260 1.06 -10.64 -2.43
CA TYR A 260 0.40 -10.21 -3.66
C TYR A 260 0.34 -8.68 -3.79
N MET A 261 -0.01 -7.98 -2.72
CA MET A 261 -0.09 -6.52 -2.69
C MET A 261 1.28 -5.84 -2.81
N ILE A 262 2.34 -6.41 -2.23
CA ILE A 262 3.73 -5.99 -2.45
C ILE A 262 4.09 -6.08 -3.94
N LYS A 263 3.74 -7.19 -4.61
CA LYS A 263 3.98 -7.35 -6.06
C LYS A 263 3.25 -6.29 -6.89
N ILE A 264 2.03 -5.92 -6.52
CA ILE A 264 1.30 -4.81 -7.16
C ILE A 264 2.03 -3.49 -6.95
N CYS A 265 2.43 -3.18 -5.71
CA CYS A 265 3.13 -1.94 -5.38
C CYS A 265 4.46 -1.85 -6.14
N LYS A 266 5.24 -2.93 -6.22
CA LYS A 266 6.48 -3.00 -7.02
C LYS A 266 6.22 -2.69 -8.50
N LYS A 267 5.15 -3.23 -9.10
CA LYS A 267 4.75 -2.90 -10.49
C LYS A 267 4.37 -1.42 -10.66
N LEU A 268 3.75 -0.83 -9.64
CA LEU A 268 3.39 0.58 -9.60
C LEU A 268 4.54 1.49 -9.14
N LYS A 269 5.71 0.91 -8.80
CA LYS A 269 6.88 1.60 -8.22
C LYS A 269 6.61 2.29 -6.87
N MET A 270 5.58 1.86 -6.15
CA MET A 270 5.25 2.35 -4.81
C MET A 270 5.96 1.55 -3.72
N ALA A 271 6.26 2.20 -2.61
CA ALA A 271 6.70 1.52 -1.39
C ALA A 271 5.52 0.90 -0.63
N THR A 272 5.81 -0.08 0.21
CA THR A 272 4.80 -0.79 1.02
C THR A 272 5.24 -0.82 2.46
N LEU A 273 4.59 -0.04 3.32
CA LEU A 273 4.80 -0.09 4.77
C LEU A 273 3.98 -1.24 5.34
N VAL A 274 4.64 -2.30 5.78
CA VAL A 274 3.96 -3.42 6.45
C VAL A 274 4.00 -3.20 7.96
N GLU A 275 2.84 -2.90 8.54
CA GLU A 275 2.65 -2.61 9.96
C GLU A 275 2.49 -3.91 10.77
N VAL A 276 3.27 -4.03 11.84
CA VAL A 276 3.27 -5.14 12.80
C VAL A 276 3.16 -4.62 14.23
N HIS A 277 2.60 -5.45 15.12
CA HIS A 277 2.37 -5.13 16.53
C HIS A 277 3.10 -6.08 17.46
N ASP A 278 3.26 -7.35 17.08
CA ASP A 278 3.82 -8.38 17.94
C ASP A 278 4.85 -9.26 17.23
N GLU A 279 5.47 -10.14 18.01
CA GLU A 279 6.48 -11.09 17.55
C GLU A 279 6.00 -12.00 16.42
N LYS A 280 4.74 -12.46 16.48
CA LYS A 280 4.19 -13.41 15.51
C LYS A 280 3.96 -12.72 14.18
N GLU A 281 3.43 -11.50 14.21
CA GLU A 281 3.28 -10.65 13.03
C GLU A 281 4.64 -10.34 12.40
N MET A 282 5.63 -9.97 13.21
CA MET A 282 7.00 -9.73 12.72
C MET A 282 7.60 -10.99 12.08
N ASP A 283 7.49 -12.16 12.72
CA ASP A 283 8.01 -13.42 12.19
C ASP A 283 7.35 -13.79 10.85
N ARG A 284 6.03 -13.61 10.73
CA ARG A 284 5.31 -13.78 9.47
C ARG A 284 5.83 -12.84 8.39
N VAL A 285 5.88 -11.54 8.68
CA VAL A 285 6.27 -10.50 7.72
C VAL A 285 7.71 -10.70 7.25
N LEU A 286 8.65 -11.09 8.12
CA LEU A 286 10.02 -11.41 7.72
C LEU A 286 10.12 -12.68 6.85
N GLY A 287 9.12 -13.56 6.90
CA GLY A 287 9.00 -14.72 6.01
C GLY A 287 8.55 -14.38 4.59
N ILE A 288 8.00 -13.19 4.36
CA ILE A 288 7.44 -12.78 3.07
C ILE A 288 8.54 -12.16 2.20
N GLU A 289 8.68 -12.65 0.97
CA GLU A 289 9.64 -12.14 0.01
C GLU A 289 9.28 -10.71 -0.45
N GLY A 290 10.29 -9.83 -0.50
CA GLY A 290 10.15 -8.47 -1.04
C GLY A 290 9.68 -7.42 -0.03
N VAL A 291 9.57 -7.77 1.26
CA VAL A 291 9.40 -6.81 2.35
C VAL A 291 10.71 -6.04 2.55
N GLU A 292 10.65 -4.72 2.38
CA GLU A 292 11.79 -3.80 2.48
C GLU A 292 11.52 -2.65 3.48
N PHE A 293 10.28 -2.53 3.96
CA PHE A 293 9.81 -1.42 4.79
C PHE A 293 8.75 -1.89 5.80
N ILE A 294 9.10 -1.84 7.08
CA ILE A 294 8.27 -2.36 8.18
C ILE A 294 7.96 -1.24 9.18
N GLY A 295 6.71 -1.16 9.62
CA GLY A 295 6.27 -0.26 10.69
C GLY A 295 6.00 -1.05 11.97
N ILE A 296 6.57 -0.62 13.08
CA ILE A 296 6.25 -1.17 14.40
C ILE A 296 5.28 -0.22 15.08
N ASN A 297 4.03 -0.66 15.23
CA ASN A 297 3.01 0.11 15.92
C ASN A 297 3.01 -0.22 17.42
N ASN A 298 3.48 0.73 18.22
CA ASN A 298 3.58 0.57 19.67
C ASN A 298 2.23 0.71 20.38
N ARG A 299 1.13 0.99 19.65
CA ARG A 299 -0.22 1.06 20.20
C ARG A 299 -0.92 -0.28 20.07
N ASN A 300 -1.38 -0.82 21.19
CA ASN A 300 -2.30 -1.95 21.18
C ASN A 300 -3.67 -1.50 20.65
N LEU A 301 -4.19 -2.14 19.60
CA LEU A 301 -5.45 -1.76 18.96
C LEU A 301 -6.71 -2.26 19.69
N GLU A 302 -6.56 -3.14 20.69
CA GLU A 302 -7.63 -3.59 21.58
C GLU A 302 -7.75 -2.69 22.81
N THR A 303 -6.63 -2.28 23.43
CA THR A 303 -6.63 -1.47 24.68
C THR A 303 -6.30 0.01 24.46
N PHE A 304 -5.78 0.38 23.30
CA PHE A 304 -5.20 1.71 22.97
C PHE A 304 -3.98 2.13 23.81
N GLU A 305 -3.50 1.26 24.69
CA GLU A 305 -2.27 1.47 25.44
C GLU A 305 -1.07 1.54 24.49
N VAL A 306 -0.08 2.36 24.85
CA VAL A 306 1.10 2.58 24.03
C VAL A 306 2.34 2.20 24.83
N ASP A 307 3.14 1.31 24.28
CA ASP A 307 4.40 0.85 24.89
C ASP A 307 5.53 0.88 23.85
N THR A 308 6.39 1.89 23.94
CA THR A 308 7.55 2.04 23.03
C THR A 308 8.61 0.97 23.24
N SER A 309 8.60 0.25 24.37
CA SER A 309 9.53 -0.86 24.63
C SER A 309 9.30 -2.04 23.66
N ASN A 310 8.10 -2.14 23.10
CA ASN A 310 7.76 -3.12 22.06
C ASN A 310 8.69 -3.01 20.84
N THR A 311 9.04 -1.79 20.43
CA THR A 311 10.01 -1.56 19.34
C THR A 311 11.34 -2.25 19.62
N LYS A 312 11.87 -2.10 20.84
CA LYS A 312 13.14 -2.75 21.22
C LYS A 312 12.99 -4.27 21.21
N LYS A 313 11.92 -4.78 21.82
CA LYS A 313 11.59 -6.21 21.89
C LYS A 313 11.54 -6.87 20.50
N LEU A 314 10.94 -6.21 19.51
CA LEU A 314 10.80 -6.75 18.15
C LEU A 314 12.09 -6.67 17.32
N LEU A 315 13.00 -5.76 17.67
CA LEU A 315 14.28 -5.59 16.99
C LEU A 315 15.43 -6.35 17.66
N GLU A 316 15.20 -7.02 18.78
CA GLU A 316 16.20 -7.84 19.46
C GLU A 316 16.38 -9.22 18.81
N GLY A 317 17.56 -9.80 19.02
CA GLY A 317 17.92 -11.14 18.58
C GLY A 317 17.86 -11.34 17.06
N LYS A 318 17.39 -12.53 16.65
CA LYS A 318 17.36 -12.98 15.26
C LYS A 318 16.55 -12.08 14.33
N ARG A 319 15.47 -11.46 14.81
CA ARG A 319 14.62 -10.57 14.00
C ARG A 319 15.42 -9.34 13.57
N GLY A 320 16.10 -8.70 14.53
CA GLY A 320 16.99 -7.58 14.26
C GLY A 320 18.15 -7.93 13.33
N GLU A 321 18.72 -9.13 13.46
CA GLU A 321 19.77 -9.62 12.55
C GLU A 321 19.25 -9.71 11.11
N VAL A 322 18.12 -10.37 10.89
CA VAL A 322 17.50 -10.49 9.55
C VAL A 322 17.15 -9.12 8.97
N ILE A 323 16.60 -8.21 9.79
CA ILE A 323 16.28 -6.83 9.37
C ILE A 323 17.52 -6.09 8.90
N ARG A 324 18.65 -6.21 9.63
CA ARG A 324 19.92 -5.57 9.25
C ARG A 324 20.53 -6.20 8.02
N GLU A 325 20.55 -7.54 7.92
CA GLU A 325 21.11 -8.28 6.78
C GLU A 325 20.39 -7.95 5.47
N ARG A 326 19.06 -7.78 5.53
CA ARG A 326 18.22 -7.41 4.38
C ARG A 326 18.09 -5.90 4.15
N ASP A 327 18.73 -5.09 5.00
CA ASP A 327 18.63 -3.63 5.03
C ASP A 327 17.18 -3.11 4.97
N ILE A 328 16.29 -3.76 5.72
CA ILE A 328 14.89 -3.34 5.85
C ILE A 328 14.84 -2.04 6.65
N ILE A 329 14.14 -1.03 6.13
CA ILE A 329 13.85 0.19 6.90
C ILE A 329 12.75 -0.11 7.91
N VAL A 330 13.03 0.20 9.18
CA VAL A 330 12.05 0.10 10.26
C VAL A 330 11.58 1.49 10.66
N VAL A 331 10.26 1.64 10.75
CA VAL A 331 9.56 2.82 11.27
C VAL A 331 9.06 2.54 12.68
N GLY A 332 9.36 3.43 13.62
CA GLY A 332 8.69 3.45 14.92
C GLY A 332 7.39 4.26 14.83
N GLU A 333 6.26 3.68 15.21
CA GLU A 333 4.95 4.34 15.18
C GLU A 333 4.30 4.35 16.57
N SER A 334 3.52 5.41 16.83
CA SER A 334 2.85 5.66 18.11
C SER A 334 3.79 5.88 19.31
N GLY A 335 3.39 6.75 20.24
CA GLY A 335 4.11 6.91 21.52
C GLY A 335 5.35 7.80 21.50
N LEU A 336 5.54 8.58 20.45
CA LEU A 336 6.71 9.44 20.26
C LEU A 336 6.31 10.92 20.45
N PHE A 337 6.64 11.47 21.61
CA PHE A 337 6.22 12.82 22.03
C PHE A 337 7.39 13.77 22.25
N ASN A 338 8.57 13.25 22.59
CA ASN A 338 9.72 14.06 22.98
C ASN A 338 11.04 13.48 22.42
N PRO A 339 12.16 14.22 22.53
CA PRO A 339 13.45 13.77 22.01
C PRO A 339 13.99 12.48 22.64
N ASP A 340 13.67 12.20 23.90
CA ASP A 340 14.12 10.98 24.58
C ASP A 340 13.42 9.74 23.99
N ASP A 341 12.14 9.85 23.61
CA ASP A 341 11.42 8.80 22.91
C ASP A 341 12.09 8.49 21.55
N ILE A 342 12.48 9.53 20.81
CA ILE A 342 13.17 9.39 19.52
C ILE A 342 14.54 8.73 19.72
N ALA A 343 15.30 9.18 20.71
CA ALA A 343 16.59 8.60 21.04
C ALA A 343 16.47 7.13 21.47
N TYR A 344 15.40 6.76 22.18
CA TYR A 344 15.12 5.40 22.60
C TYR A 344 14.92 4.47 21.39
N VAL A 345 14.01 4.81 20.47
CA VAL A 345 13.75 3.97 19.29
C VAL A 345 14.92 3.97 18.30
N GLN A 346 15.63 5.10 18.17
CA GLN A 346 16.84 5.18 17.36
C GLN A 346 17.92 4.21 17.85
N LYS A 347 18.15 4.15 19.17
CA LYS A 347 19.10 3.18 19.77
C LYS A 347 18.70 1.73 19.53
N ALA A 348 17.41 1.44 19.37
CA ALA A 348 16.93 0.11 19.00
C ALA A 348 17.16 -0.24 17.51
N GLY A 349 17.57 0.73 16.68
CA GLY A 349 17.86 0.53 15.25
C GLY A 349 16.79 1.10 14.30
N VAL A 350 15.83 1.86 14.82
CA VAL A 350 14.82 2.54 14.00
C VAL A 350 15.45 3.65 13.18
N LYS A 351 15.18 3.65 11.85
CA LYS A 351 15.71 4.63 10.89
C LYS A 351 14.69 5.69 10.48
N ALA A 352 13.41 5.49 10.79
CA ALA A 352 12.33 6.43 10.50
C ALA A 352 11.26 6.40 11.60
N ILE A 353 10.48 7.46 11.72
CA ILE A 353 9.38 7.54 12.70
C ILE A 353 8.12 8.06 12.02
N LEU A 354 6.95 7.58 12.43
CA LEU A 354 5.65 8.11 12.00
C LEU A 354 4.98 8.81 13.17
N VAL A 355 4.75 10.11 13.02
CA VAL A 355 4.26 10.96 14.11
C VAL A 355 3.15 11.88 13.63
N GLY A 356 2.03 11.84 14.34
CA GLY A 356 0.87 12.72 14.12
C GLY A 356 0.49 13.49 15.37
N GLU A 357 0.06 12.78 16.42
CA GLU A 357 -0.63 13.39 17.57
C GLU A 357 0.18 14.49 18.28
N SER A 358 1.50 14.31 18.46
CA SER A 358 2.34 15.30 19.14
C SER A 358 2.54 16.59 18.34
N ILE A 359 2.47 16.52 17.01
CA ILE A 359 2.73 17.66 16.11
C ILE A 359 1.42 18.35 15.70
N VAL A 360 0.35 17.59 15.41
CA VAL A 360 -0.94 18.13 14.94
C VAL A 360 -1.58 19.12 15.93
N LYS A 361 -1.37 18.91 17.24
CA LYS A 361 -1.91 19.76 18.31
C LYS A 361 -1.21 21.12 18.43
N GLN A 362 -0.06 21.30 17.78
CA GLN A 362 0.68 22.56 17.83
C GLN A 362 0.08 23.56 16.84
N SER A 363 -0.07 24.81 17.28
CA SER A 363 -0.48 25.91 16.39
C SER A 363 0.53 26.15 15.27
N ASP A 364 1.81 25.91 15.55
CA ASP A 364 2.92 25.94 14.60
C ASP A 364 3.55 24.54 14.46
N PRO A 365 3.18 23.78 13.40
CA PRO A 365 3.73 22.47 13.11
C PRO A 365 5.27 22.43 13.06
N LYS A 366 5.93 23.49 12.59
CA LYS A 366 7.40 23.53 12.49
C LYS A 366 8.04 23.53 13.87
N LYS A 367 7.48 24.33 14.79
CA LYS A 367 7.93 24.32 16.19
C LYS A 367 7.67 22.97 16.83
N GLY A 368 6.53 22.34 16.54
CA GLY A 368 6.24 20.98 17.01
C GLY A 368 7.29 19.96 16.57
N ILE A 369 7.70 20.00 15.30
CA ILE A 369 8.78 19.14 14.77
C ILE A 369 10.10 19.45 15.48
N ALA A 370 10.48 20.72 15.61
CA ALA A 370 11.72 21.10 16.27
C ALA A 370 11.76 20.67 17.75
N GLN A 371 10.64 20.75 18.46
CA GLN A 371 10.50 20.27 19.84
C GLN A 371 10.62 18.74 19.93
N LEU A 372 9.98 18.00 19.01
CA LEU A 372 10.04 16.55 18.96
C LEU A 372 11.48 16.03 18.81
N PHE A 373 12.30 16.71 18.00
CA PHE A 373 13.70 16.34 17.77
C PHE A 373 14.69 17.07 18.68
N GLY A 374 14.24 18.05 19.48
CA GLY A 374 15.09 18.91 20.31
C GLY A 374 15.98 19.88 19.52
N ARG A 375 15.81 19.95 18.20
CA ARG A 375 16.54 20.84 17.28
C ARG A 375 15.80 20.98 15.94
N ASN A 376 16.17 21.99 15.17
CA ASN A 376 15.66 22.13 13.80
C ASN A 376 16.26 21.05 12.88
N ILE A 377 15.41 20.37 12.11
CA ILE A 377 15.78 19.34 11.12
C ILE A 377 15.41 19.73 9.67
N SER A 378 14.92 20.95 9.45
CA SER A 378 14.60 21.48 8.12
C SER A 378 15.82 21.40 7.19
N VAL A 379 15.55 21.32 5.88
CA VAL A 379 16.57 21.34 4.82
C VAL A 379 16.95 22.78 4.50
#